data_AF-H8GX75-F1
#
_entry.id   AF-H8GX75-F1
#
_cell.length_a   1.000
_cell.length_b   1.000
_cell.length_c   1.000
_cell.angle_alpha   90.00
_cell.angle_beta   90.00
_cell.angle_gamma   90.00
#
_symmetry.space_group_name_H-M   'P 1'
#
loop_
_entity.id
_entity.type
_entity.pdbx_description
1 polymer ?
#
loop_
_entity_poly.entity_id
_entity_poly.type
_entity_poly.pdbx_seq_one_letter_code
_entity_poly.pdbx_strand_id
1 'polypeptide(L)'
;MLKSYIARSKKTQRQIAEEAGVPSPSYLSHMANGRINWVESDYFRPIATALGLKTQEIAELKPDLILTERPLTDAERRGWVLPEEDEEPEIPLALQVAAEKYGHGDNAPLAERRWLVELADLDFREEPETPEDWLAIYSRLSKLIDPKAN
;
A
#
# COMPACT_ATOMS: atom_id res chain seq x y z
N MET A 1 -3.56 -13.72 -26.23
CA MET A 1 -2.97 -12.54 -25.57
C MET A 1 -1.59 -12.88 -25.01
N LEU A 2 -1.47 -13.57 -23.85
CA LEU A 2 -0.16 -13.89 -23.24
C LEU A 2 0.80 -14.70 -24.13
N LYS A 3 0.30 -15.70 -24.89
CA LYS A 3 1.12 -16.48 -25.85
C LYS A 3 1.86 -15.62 -26.87
N SER A 4 1.24 -14.52 -27.33
CA SER A 4 1.84 -13.62 -28.31
C SER A 4 3.03 -12.87 -27.71
N TYR A 5 2.93 -12.44 -26.45
CA TYR A 5 4.03 -11.79 -25.73
C TYR A 5 5.17 -12.76 -25.42
N ILE A 6 4.85 -14.01 -25.04
CA ILE A 6 5.85 -15.06 -24.84
C ILE A 6 6.63 -15.31 -26.15
N ALA A 7 5.93 -15.46 -27.27
CA ALA A 7 6.56 -15.64 -28.58
C ALA A 7 7.47 -14.46 -28.98
N ARG A 8 7.07 -13.22 -28.64
CA ARG A 8 7.86 -12.00 -28.87
C ARG A 8 9.14 -11.96 -28.02
N SER A 9 9.06 -12.42 -26.77
CA SER A 9 10.18 -12.36 -25.82
C SER A 9 11.35 -13.29 -26.17
N LYS A 10 11.15 -14.26 -27.09
CA LYS A 10 12.09 -15.36 -27.41
C LYS A 10 12.51 -16.21 -26.19
N LYS A 11 11.86 -16.03 -25.03
CA LYS A 11 12.09 -16.81 -23.81
C LYS A 11 11.15 -17.99 -23.74
N THR A 12 11.60 -19.08 -23.15
CA THR A 12 10.74 -20.25 -22.87
C THR A 12 9.81 -19.96 -21.70
N GLN A 13 8.65 -20.63 -21.63
CA GLN A 13 7.72 -20.47 -20.50
C GLN A 13 8.37 -20.77 -19.15
N ARG A 14 9.33 -21.70 -19.14
CA ARG A 14 10.11 -22.04 -17.95
C ARG A 14 11.01 -20.89 -17.50
N GLN A 15 11.74 -20.28 -18.42
CA GLN A 15 12.59 -19.11 -18.12
C GLN A 15 11.77 -17.93 -17.61
N ILE A 16 10.59 -17.69 -18.20
CA ILE A 16 9.71 -16.62 -17.75
C ILE A 16 9.16 -16.93 -16.35
N ALA A 17 8.79 -18.18 -16.07
CA ALA A 17 8.32 -18.58 -14.73
C ALA A 17 9.42 -18.44 -13.67
N GLU A 18 10.66 -18.81 -14.00
CA GLU A 18 11.83 -18.66 -13.13
C GLU A 18 12.16 -17.17 -12.87
N GLU A 19 12.14 -16.34 -13.91
CA GLU A 19 12.42 -14.89 -13.79
C GLU A 19 11.30 -14.12 -13.09
N ALA A 20 10.05 -14.56 -13.25
CA ALA A 20 8.87 -13.95 -12.63
C ALA A 20 8.55 -14.52 -11.24
N GLY A 21 9.33 -15.48 -10.72
CA GLY A 21 9.09 -16.10 -9.41
C GLY A 21 7.77 -16.88 -9.32
N VAL A 22 7.25 -17.36 -10.46
CA VAL A 22 5.98 -18.07 -10.51
C VAL A 22 6.17 -19.51 -9.99
N PRO A 23 5.31 -20.00 -9.08
CA PRO A 23 5.52 -21.26 -8.37
C PRO A 23 5.60 -22.51 -9.26
N SER A 24 5.01 -22.48 -10.47
CA SER A 24 5.22 -23.56 -11.43
C SER A 24 5.10 -23.11 -12.90
N PRO A 25 5.89 -23.72 -13.82
CA PRO A 25 5.70 -23.53 -15.26
C PRO A 25 4.30 -23.92 -15.75
N SER A 26 3.65 -24.88 -15.09
CA SER A 26 2.27 -25.29 -15.36
C SER A 26 1.27 -24.15 -15.13
N TYR A 27 1.52 -23.31 -14.11
CA TYR A 27 0.71 -22.13 -13.83
C TYR A 27 0.76 -21.12 -14.97
N LEU A 28 1.96 -20.88 -15.52
CA LEU A 28 2.16 -20.00 -16.67
C LEU A 28 1.53 -20.59 -17.96
N SER A 29 1.51 -21.92 -18.10
CA SER A 29 0.77 -22.60 -19.17
C SER A 29 -0.76 -22.41 -19.04
N HIS A 30 -1.32 -22.48 -17.84
CA HIS A 30 -2.75 -22.21 -17.60
C HIS A 30 -3.13 -20.77 -17.96
N MET A 31 -2.28 -19.81 -17.62
CA MET A 31 -2.41 -18.41 -18.03
C MET A 31 -2.32 -18.24 -19.55
N ALA A 32 -1.33 -18.88 -20.18
CA ALA A 32 -1.12 -18.79 -21.62
C ALA A 32 -2.31 -19.36 -22.40
N ASN A 33 -2.98 -20.38 -21.86
CA ASN A 33 -4.17 -20.99 -22.44
C ASN A 33 -5.48 -20.26 -22.06
N GLY A 34 -5.42 -19.17 -21.30
CA GLY A 34 -6.60 -18.39 -20.92
C GLY A 34 -7.48 -19.05 -19.86
N ARG A 35 -7.00 -20.11 -19.18
CA ARG A 35 -7.71 -20.72 -18.04
C ARG A 35 -7.61 -19.85 -16.78
N ILE A 36 -6.56 -19.04 -16.68
CA ILE A 36 -6.32 -18.09 -15.60
C ILE A 36 -6.10 -16.73 -16.25
N ASN A 37 -6.80 -15.70 -15.75
CA ASN A 37 -6.56 -14.34 -16.17
C ASN A 37 -5.23 -13.85 -15.59
N TRP A 38 -4.19 -13.85 -16.43
CA TRP A 38 -2.84 -13.46 -16.03
C TRP A 38 -2.70 -11.98 -15.67
N VAL A 39 -3.65 -11.13 -16.10
CA VAL A 39 -3.69 -9.69 -15.78
C VAL A 39 -4.15 -9.46 -14.34
N GLU A 40 -5.07 -10.29 -13.86
CA GLU A 40 -5.59 -10.23 -12.49
C GLU A 40 -4.72 -10.99 -11.50
N SER A 41 -3.78 -11.79 -11.99
CA SER A 41 -2.83 -12.53 -11.15
C SER A 41 -1.89 -11.61 -10.38
N ASP A 42 -1.54 -11.98 -9.16
CA ASP A 42 -0.53 -11.30 -8.34
C ASP A 42 0.84 -11.26 -9.04
N TYR A 43 1.13 -12.30 -9.82
CA TYR A 43 2.34 -12.39 -10.66
C TYR A 43 2.32 -11.53 -11.94
N PHE A 44 1.29 -10.71 -12.19
CA PHE A 44 1.20 -9.90 -13.41
C PHE A 44 2.44 -9.00 -13.61
N ARG A 45 2.84 -8.25 -12.57
CA ARG A 45 4.01 -7.36 -12.64
C ARG A 45 5.30 -8.14 -12.94
N PRO A 46 5.68 -9.18 -12.18
CA PRO A 46 6.84 -10.01 -12.50
C PRO A 46 6.80 -10.62 -13.91
N ILE A 47 5.64 -11.13 -14.35
CA ILE A 47 5.48 -11.72 -15.69
C ILE A 47 5.65 -10.65 -16.78
N ALA A 48 5.06 -9.48 -16.59
CA ALA A 48 5.18 -8.35 -17.52
C ALA A 48 6.64 -7.87 -17.66
N THR A 49 7.37 -7.78 -16.55
CA THR A 49 8.79 -7.44 -16.54
C THR A 49 9.63 -8.51 -17.24
N ALA A 50 9.41 -9.80 -16.93
CA ALA A 50 10.12 -10.91 -17.56
C ALA A 50 9.88 -10.97 -19.09
N LEU A 51 8.69 -10.56 -19.53
CA LEU A 51 8.31 -10.44 -20.95
C LEU A 51 8.85 -9.16 -21.63
N GLY A 52 9.42 -8.23 -20.86
CA GLY A 52 9.89 -6.94 -21.36
C GLY A 52 8.77 -6.05 -21.88
N LEU A 53 7.58 -6.11 -21.26
CA LEU A 53 6.49 -5.19 -21.58
C LEU A 53 6.86 -3.77 -21.14
N LYS A 54 6.57 -2.79 -22.00
CA LYS A 54 6.76 -1.37 -21.66
C LYS A 54 5.64 -0.88 -20.75
N THR A 55 5.90 0.16 -19.97
CA THR A 55 4.92 0.84 -19.09
C THR A 55 3.60 1.14 -19.80
N GLN A 56 3.65 1.57 -21.07
CA GLN A 56 2.47 1.81 -21.91
C GLN A 56 1.64 0.54 -22.18
N GLU A 57 2.30 -0.57 -22.50
CA GLU A 57 1.62 -1.85 -22.76
C GLU A 57 1.02 -2.43 -21.47
N ILE A 58 1.66 -2.19 -20.32
CA ILE A 58 1.16 -2.61 -19.00
C ILE A 58 -0.09 -1.78 -18.62
N ALA A 59 -0.07 -0.47 -18.86
CA ALA A 59 -1.20 0.42 -18.60
C ALA A 59 -2.41 0.11 -19.49
N GLU A 60 -2.20 -0.30 -20.76
CA GLU A 60 -3.27 -0.77 -21.63
C GLU A 60 -3.92 -2.07 -21.14
N LEU A 61 -3.14 -2.96 -20.52
CA LEU A 61 -3.61 -4.24 -20.03
C LEU A 61 -4.28 -4.14 -18.65
N LYS A 62 -3.76 -3.28 -17.78
CA LYS A 62 -4.29 -3.08 -16.43
C LYS A 62 -4.24 -1.58 -16.05
N PRO A 63 -5.27 -0.80 -16.44
CA PRO A 63 -5.31 0.64 -16.16
C PRO A 63 -5.35 0.95 -14.66
N ASP A 64 -5.90 0.04 -13.84
CA ASP A 64 -5.96 0.18 -12.38
C ASP A 64 -4.63 -0.12 -11.68
N LEU A 65 -3.62 -0.57 -12.43
CA LEU A 65 -2.29 -0.79 -11.86
C LEU A 65 -1.62 0.57 -11.68
N ILE A 66 -1.71 1.14 -10.47
CA ILE A 66 -0.97 2.34 -10.09
C ILE A 66 0.54 2.02 -10.20
N LEU A 67 1.14 2.43 -11.31
CA LEU A 67 2.57 2.33 -11.58
C LEU A 67 3.27 3.52 -10.91
N THR A 68 3.40 3.46 -9.59
CA THR A 68 4.41 4.27 -8.90
C THR A 68 5.78 3.70 -9.30
N GLU A 69 6.37 4.27 -10.34
CA GLU A 69 7.77 4.02 -10.75
C GLU A 69 8.72 4.58 -9.68
N ARG A 70 8.73 3.99 -8.49
CA ARG A 70 9.83 4.18 -7.54
C ARG A 70 10.98 3.28 -8.01
N PRO A 71 12.19 3.83 -8.24
CA PRO A 71 13.35 3.00 -8.52
C PRO A 71 13.59 2.07 -7.32
N LEU A 72 13.71 0.76 -7.61
CA LEU A 72 14.08 -0.23 -6.60
C LEU A 72 15.38 0.19 -5.92
N THR A 73 15.30 0.36 -4.61
CA THR A 73 16.44 0.63 -3.74
C THR A 73 17.41 -0.54 -3.78
N ASP A 74 18.67 -0.28 -3.44
CA ASP A 74 19.73 -1.30 -3.42
C ASP A 74 19.43 -2.44 -2.42
N ALA A 75 18.58 -2.17 -1.42
CA ALA A 75 18.10 -3.14 -0.44
C ALA A 75 17.10 -4.13 -1.06
N GLU A 76 16.09 -3.65 -1.79
CA GLU A 76 15.08 -4.48 -2.46
C GLU A 76 15.73 -5.42 -3.50
N ARG A 77 16.77 -4.94 -4.21
CA ARG A 77 17.54 -5.77 -5.17
C ARG A 77 18.30 -6.92 -4.52
N ARG A 78 18.62 -6.81 -3.24
CA ARG A 78 19.33 -7.85 -2.46
C ARG A 78 18.37 -8.80 -1.76
N GLY A 79 17.06 -8.72 -2.04
CA GLY A 79 16.04 -9.55 -1.42
C GLY A 79 15.69 -9.14 0.01
N TRP A 80 16.06 -7.92 0.42
CA TRP A 80 15.59 -7.36 1.68
C TRP A 80 14.22 -6.76 1.40
N VAL A 81 13.18 -7.41 1.93
CA VAL A 81 11.84 -6.85 1.98
C VAL A 81 11.92 -5.64 2.90
N LEU A 82 11.79 -4.43 2.36
CA LEU A 82 11.52 -3.28 3.22
C LEU A 82 10.24 -3.61 3.98
N PRO A 83 10.16 -3.38 5.31
CA PRO A 83 8.86 -3.33 5.95
C PRO A 83 8.00 -2.38 5.12
N GLU A 84 6.78 -2.83 4.79
CA GLU A 84 5.79 -1.97 4.13
C GLU A 84 5.78 -0.66 4.91
N GLU A 85 5.96 0.47 4.22
CA GLU A 85 5.96 1.79 4.86
C GLU A 85 4.69 1.85 5.71
N ASP A 86 4.83 1.94 7.04
CA ASP A 86 3.69 1.99 7.96
C ASP A 86 2.73 3.05 7.40
N GLU A 87 1.59 2.61 6.86
CA GLU A 87 0.63 3.52 6.26
C GLU A 87 0.29 4.57 7.32
N GLU A 88 0.52 5.85 7.02
CA GLU A 88 0.20 6.91 7.99
C GLU A 88 -1.27 6.74 8.38
N PRO A 89 -1.61 6.60 9.67
CA PRO A 89 -2.97 6.30 10.08
C PRO A 89 -3.90 7.39 9.58
N GLU A 90 -4.99 6.98 8.94
CA GLU A 90 -6.01 7.89 8.45
C GLU A 90 -6.66 8.58 9.65
N ILE A 91 -6.57 9.92 9.71
CA ILE A 91 -7.13 10.68 10.84
C ILE A 91 -8.66 10.74 10.69
N PRO A 92 -9.45 10.21 11.65
CA PRO A 92 -10.90 10.25 11.58
C PRO A 92 -11.45 11.67 11.46
N LEU A 93 -12.51 11.86 10.65
CA LEU A 93 -13.10 13.18 10.42
C LEU A 93 -13.57 13.85 11.73
N ALA A 94 -14.16 13.06 12.64
CA ALA A 94 -14.61 13.56 13.94
C ALA A 94 -13.45 14.11 14.79
N LEU A 95 -12.27 13.50 14.70
CA LEU A 95 -11.06 13.96 15.37
C LEU A 95 -10.50 15.25 14.74
N GLN A 96 -10.53 15.35 13.41
CA GLN A 96 -10.16 16.60 12.71
C GLN A 96 -11.06 17.76 13.15
N VAL A 97 -12.38 17.53 13.23
CA VAL A 97 -13.35 18.52 13.71
C VAL A 97 -13.11 18.85 15.19
N ALA A 98 -12.73 17.89 16.03
CA ALA A 98 -12.38 18.13 17.42
C ALA A 98 -11.16 19.06 17.56
N ALA A 99 -10.13 18.84 16.75
CA ALA A 99 -8.95 19.71 16.69
C ALA A 99 -9.29 21.13 16.23
N GLU A 100 -10.13 21.29 15.21
CA GLU A 100 -10.56 22.62 14.78
C GLU A 100 -11.41 23.34 15.84
N LYS A 101 -12.34 22.62 16.47
CA LYS A 101 -13.32 23.19 17.41
C LYS A 101 -12.75 23.43 18.80
N TYR A 102 -11.81 22.60 19.24
CA TYR A 102 -11.31 22.58 20.62
C TYR A 102 -9.79 22.72 20.73
N GLY A 103 -9.03 22.65 19.64
CA GLY A 103 -7.57 22.74 19.62
C GLY A 103 -7.02 24.16 19.84
N HIS A 104 -7.52 24.85 20.85
CA HIS A 104 -7.11 26.20 21.21
C HIS A 104 -7.07 26.38 22.73
N GLY A 105 -6.32 27.39 23.22
CA GLY A 105 -6.16 27.62 24.65
C GLY A 105 -5.44 26.47 25.35
N ASP A 106 -6.00 25.97 26.44
CA ASP A 106 -5.41 24.85 27.22
C ASP A 106 -5.36 23.53 26.44
N ASN A 107 -6.14 23.42 25.37
CA ASN A 107 -6.20 22.26 24.49
C ASN A 107 -5.44 22.50 23.16
N ALA A 108 -4.64 23.56 23.05
CA ALA A 108 -3.88 23.85 21.83
C ALA A 108 -3.10 22.65 21.24
N PRO A 109 -2.50 21.74 22.06
CA PRO A 109 -1.81 20.58 21.52
C PRO A 109 -2.70 19.61 20.73
N LEU A 110 -4.02 19.58 20.96
CA LEU A 110 -4.95 18.74 20.21
C LEU A 110 -4.97 19.08 18.70
N ALA A 111 -4.66 20.32 18.32
CA ALA A 111 -4.56 20.73 16.92
C ALA A 111 -3.24 20.29 16.25
N GLU A 112 -2.29 19.76 17.01
CA GLU A 112 -0.98 19.38 16.49
C GLU A 112 -1.04 17.99 15.84
N ARG A 113 -0.39 17.84 14.67
CA ARG A 113 -0.33 16.58 13.92
C ARG A 113 0.08 15.38 14.78
N ARG A 114 1.04 15.56 15.71
CA ARG A 114 1.50 14.51 16.63
C ARG A 114 0.36 13.93 17.49
N TRP A 115 -0.53 14.79 17.99
CA TRP A 115 -1.67 14.37 18.80
C TRP A 115 -2.75 13.73 17.92
N LEU A 116 -2.97 14.24 16.71
CA LEU A 116 -3.91 13.64 15.77
C LEU A 116 -3.51 12.23 15.35
N VAL A 117 -2.22 11.99 15.09
CA VAL A 117 -1.69 10.65 14.79
C VAL A 117 -1.85 9.73 15.99
N GLU A 118 -1.38 10.17 17.16
CA GLU A 118 -1.43 9.36 18.38
C GLU A 118 -2.86 8.93 18.72
N LEU A 119 -3.81 9.85 18.59
CA LEU A 119 -5.22 9.58 18.86
C LEU A 119 -5.85 8.67 17.79
N ALA A 120 -5.49 8.82 16.52
CA ALA A 120 -5.98 7.98 15.43
C ALA A 120 -5.43 6.54 15.50
N ASP A 121 -4.24 6.34 16.07
CA ASP A 121 -3.60 5.03 16.21
C ASP A 121 -4.10 4.22 17.43
N LEU A 122 -4.95 4.82 18.28
CA LEU A 122 -5.48 4.12 19.45
C LEU A 122 -6.42 2.98 19.02
N ASP A 123 -6.20 1.80 19.62
CA ASP A 123 -7.07 0.64 19.43
C ASP A 123 -8.40 0.83 20.19
N PHE A 124 -9.45 1.17 19.45
CA PHE A 124 -10.80 1.29 19.97
C PHE A 124 -11.64 0.05 19.63
N ARG A 125 -12.31 -0.50 20.64
CA ARG A 125 -13.36 -1.51 20.42
C ARG A 125 -14.57 -0.94 19.67
N GLU A 126 -14.87 0.33 19.91
CA GLU A 126 -15.91 1.12 19.26
C GLU A 126 -15.33 2.52 19.08
N GLU A 127 -15.19 2.94 17.82
CA GLU A 127 -14.48 4.16 17.47
C GLU A 127 -15.28 5.40 17.91
N PRO A 128 -14.63 6.46 18.43
CA PRO A 128 -15.34 7.67 18.83
C PRO A 128 -15.92 8.40 17.60
N GLU A 129 -17.26 8.51 17.55
CA GLU A 129 -17.96 9.09 16.39
C GLU A 129 -18.09 10.61 16.48
N THR A 130 -17.97 11.20 17.68
CA THR A 130 -18.22 12.64 17.88
C THR A 130 -16.96 13.42 18.27
N PRO A 131 -16.87 14.71 17.89
CA PRO A 131 -15.76 15.57 18.31
C PRO A 131 -15.61 15.68 19.84
N GLU A 132 -16.73 15.61 20.56
CA GLU A 132 -16.77 15.65 22.02
C GLU A 132 -16.14 14.40 22.66
N ASP A 133 -16.35 13.22 22.07
CA ASP A 133 -15.74 11.97 22.55
C ASP A 133 -14.21 12.02 22.39
N TRP A 134 -13.73 12.50 21.24
CA TRP A 134 -12.31 12.72 20.99
C TRP A 134 -11.67 13.72 21.96
N LEU A 135 -12.37 14.81 22.28
CA LEU A 135 -11.91 15.77 23.29
C LEU A 135 -11.77 15.13 24.67
N ALA A 136 -12.73 14.27 25.06
CA ALA A 136 -12.69 13.58 26.35
C ALA A 136 -11.50 12.62 26.44
N ILE A 137 -11.20 11.90 25.35
CA ILE A 137 -10.05 11.00 25.26
C ILE A 137 -8.75 11.80 25.34
N TYR A 138 -8.60 12.86 24.52
CA TYR A 138 -7.45 13.75 24.56
C TYR A 138 -7.21 14.35 25.96
N SER A 139 -8.27 14.82 26.62
CA SER A 139 -8.17 15.45 27.95
C SER A 139 -7.70 14.47 29.03
N ARG A 140 -7.99 13.17 28.85
CA ARG A 140 -7.49 12.10 29.73
C ARG A 140 -6.05 11.73 29.37
N LEU A 141 -5.76 11.62 28.08
CA LEU A 141 -4.50 11.11 27.56
C LEU A 141 -3.35 12.13 27.70
N SER A 142 -3.62 13.41 27.45
CA SER A 142 -2.67 14.53 27.63
C SER A 142 -2.15 14.71 29.06
N LYS A 143 -2.84 14.12 30.06
CA LYS A 143 -2.38 14.08 31.45
C LYS A 143 -1.42 12.91 31.73
N LEU A 144 -1.39 11.92 30.84
CA LEU A 144 -0.64 10.68 31.01
C LEU A 144 0.59 10.64 30.11
N ILE A 145 0.47 11.16 28.90
CA ILE A 145 1.52 11.15 27.88
C ILE A 145 1.65 12.52 27.22
N ASP A 146 2.83 12.80 26.70
CA ASP A 146 3.10 13.89 25.76
C ASP A 146 3.85 13.29 24.57
N PRO A 147 3.18 13.09 23.41
CA PRO A 147 3.80 12.51 22.23
C PRO A 147 5.00 13.35 21.80
N LYS A 148 6.12 12.71 21.50
CA LYS A 148 7.29 13.43 20.98
C LYS A 148 6.96 14.00 19.61
N ALA A 149 7.36 15.25 19.37
CA ALA A 149 7.39 15.80 18.01
C ALA A 149 8.41 15.00 17.20
N ASN A 150 7.94 14.21 16.24
CA ASN A 150 8.77 13.66 15.16
C ASN A 150 8.97 14.73 14.08
#